data_AF-A0A933JTN6-F1
#
_entry.id   AF-A0A933JTN6-F1
#
_cell.length_a   1.000
_cell.length_b   1.000
_cell.length_c   1.000
_cell.angle_alpha   90.00
_cell.angle_beta   90.00
_cell.angle_gamma   90.00
#
_symmetry.space_group_name_H-M   'P 1'
#
loop_
_entity.id
_entity.type
_entity.pdbx_description
1 polymer ?
#
loop_
_entity_poly.entity_id
_entity_poly.type
_entity_poly.pdbx_seq_one_letter_code
_entity_poly.pdbx_strand_id
1 'polypeptide(L)'
;METLLLPGMDGTGRLFAPLIPHLSSALGARIVAFPPDEPQTYEQLLDAIPIPAGTFCIIAESFSGPIGIGLAARHPDRVRGLVLVATFVESPSTLARWVPTWLSRLLFELRMPNFALRTALLGKTPGLDQLLELRAALRAVKPTVLAARLAAVAAVDAKDQLACSTAPLMYLGGRRDRLVGQKALSQVKRLRPDVTTHVLDAPHLVLQCRPVEAGRLICEFLLPLAPP
;
A
#
# COMPACT_ATOMS: atom_id res chain seq x y z
N MET A 1 -2.46 12.60 16.49
CA MET A 1 -3.39 12.66 15.34
C MET A 1 -3.52 11.26 14.77
N GLU A 2 -4.74 10.76 14.62
CA GLU A 2 -4.98 9.38 14.15
C GLU A 2 -4.46 9.15 12.72
N THR A 3 -3.82 8.01 12.50
CA THR A 3 -3.21 7.66 11.19
C THR A 3 -3.68 6.29 10.75
N LEU A 4 -4.35 6.22 9.60
CA LEU A 4 -4.81 4.96 9.00
C LEU A 4 -3.66 4.26 8.30
N LEU A 5 -3.45 2.99 8.61
CA LEU A 5 -2.50 2.12 7.91
C LEU A 5 -3.29 1.16 7.01
N LEU A 6 -3.16 1.36 5.70
CA LEU A 6 -3.88 0.62 4.68
C LEU A 6 -2.94 -0.41 4.01
N PRO A 7 -3.24 -1.72 4.14
CA PRO A 7 -2.34 -2.82 3.79
C PRO A 7 -2.20 -3.05 2.28
N GLY A 8 -1.15 -3.79 1.91
CA GLY A 8 -1.01 -4.33 0.56
C GLY A 8 -2.07 -5.38 0.20
N MET A 9 -1.77 -6.18 -0.84
CA MET A 9 -2.74 -7.10 -1.45
C MET A 9 -3.26 -8.20 -0.52
N ASP A 10 -2.55 -8.55 0.56
CA ASP A 10 -3.08 -9.47 1.58
C ASP A 10 -4.28 -8.85 2.33
N GLY A 11 -4.33 -7.53 2.48
CA GLY A 11 -5.46 -6.85 3.12
C GLY A 11 -5.59 -7.08 4.63
N THR A 12 -4.70 -7.85 5.26
CA THR A 12 -4.83 -8.28 6.66
C THR A 12 -4.26 -7.26 7.65
N GLY A 13 -3.31 -6.44 7.21
CA GLY A 13 -2.56 -5.53 8.08
C GLY A 13 -1.49 -6.22 8.94
N ARG A 14 -1.38 -7.55 8.91
CA ARG A 14 -0.36 -8.30 9.68
C ARG A 14 1.05 -7.88 9.31
N LEU A 15 1.28 -7.49 8.05
CA LEU A 15 2.60 -7.09 7.55
C LEU A 15 3.05 -5.71 8.06
N PHE A 16 2.24 -4.98 8.82
CA PHE A 16 2.68 -3.78 9.53
C PHE A 16 3.39 -4.08 10.85
N ALA A 17 3.33 -5.31 11.37
CA ALA A 17 3.97 -5.70 12.63
C ALA A 17 5.44 -5.21 12.80
N PRO A 18 6.33 -5.32 11.80
CA PRO A 18 7.70 -4.81 11.93
C PRO A 18 7.78 -3.27 11.94
N LEU A 19 6.82 -2.56 11.34
CA LEU A 19 6.82 -1.09 11.26
C LEU A 19 6.32 -0.44 12.55
N ILE A 20 5.26 -0.99 13.16
CA ILE A 20 4.55 -0.37 14.29
C ILE A 20 5.47 0.08 15.44
N PRO A 21 6.47 -0.72 15.89
CA PRO A 21 7.38 -0.30 16.97
C PRO A 21 8.23 0.95 16.65
N HIS A 22 8.31 1.34 15.38
CA HIS A 22 9.11 2.49 14.91
C HIS A 22 8.25 3.70 14.53
N LEU A 23 6.93 3.62 14.72
CA LEU A 23 6.05 4.77 14.59
C LEU A 23 5.88 5.44 15.96
N SER A 24 5.87 6.78 15.95
CA SER A 24 5.56 7.56 17.15
C SER A 24 4.13 7.25 17.62
N SER A 25 3.95 7.06 18.92
CA SER A 25 2.63 6.87 19.54
C SER A 25 1.69 8.05 19.28
N ALA A 26 2.23 9.26 19.05
CA ALA A 26 1.45 10.45 18.71
C ALA A 26 0.69 10.34 17.37
N LEU A 27 1.10 9.41 16.49
CA LEU A 27 0.40 9.13 15.23
C LEU A 27 -0.86 8.27 15.41
N GLY A 28 -1.12 7.72 16.61
CA GLY A 28 -2.33 6.91 16.88
C GLY A 28 -2.60 5.90 15.76
N ALA A 29 -1.60 5.09 15.41
CA ALA A 29 -1.65 4.22 14.25
C ALA A 29 -2.82 3.22 14.35
N ARG A 30 -3.75 3.27 13.40
CA ARG A 30 -4.86 2.35 13.29
C ARG A 30 -4.77 1.55 12.00
N ILE A 31 -4.59 0.25 12.14
CA ILE A 31 -4.58 -0.69 11.02
C ILE A 31 -6.00 -0.89 10.52
N VAL A 32 -6.19 -0.77 9.20
CA VAL A 32 -7.43 -1.12 8.51
C VAL A 32 -7.24 -2.48 7.86
N ALA A 33 -8.16 -3.42 8.11
CA ALA A 33 -8.17 -4.71 7.44
C ALA A 33 -9.31 -4.77 6.43
N PHE A 34 -9.09 -5.50 5.34
CA PHE A 34 -10.08 -5.75 4.30
C PHE A 34 -10.62 -7.19 4.42
N PRO A 35 -11.90 -7.43 4.10
CA PRO A 35 -12.49 -8.77 4.13
C PRO A 35 -11.62 -9.80 3.39
N PRO A 36 -11.24 -10.91 4.05
CA PRO A 36 -10.38 -11.93 3.46
C PRO A 36 -11.14 -12.92 2.57
N ASP A 37 -12.47 -12.91 2.63
CA ASP A 37 -13.33 -14.00 2.19
C ASP A 37 -14.40 -13.59 1.18
N GLU A 38 -14.58 -12.28 0.96
CA GLU A 38 -15.50 -11.70 0.00
C GLU A 38 -14.75 -10.75 -0.97
N PRO A 39 -14.87 -10.95 -2.30
CA PRO A 39 -14.31 -10.04 -3.28
C PRO A 39 -15.00 -8.67 -3.24
N GLN A 40 -14.20 -7.60 -3.15
CA GLN A 40 -14.69 -6.23 -3.16
C GLN A 40 -13.91 -5.38 -4.18
N THR A 41 -14.61 -4.45 -4.81
CA THR A 41 -14.02 -3.41 -5.65
C THR A 41 -13.27 -2.38 -4.81
N TYR A 42 -12.43 -1.56 -5.45
CA TYR A 42 -11.77 -0.44 -4.78
C TYR A 42 -12.77 0.52 -4.12
N GLU A 43 -13.90 0.80 -4.78
CA GLU A 43 -14.94 1.70 -4.25
C GLU A 43 -15.61 1.11 -3.01
N GLN A 44 -15.99 -0.17 -3.03
CA GLN A 44 -16.56 -0.85 -1.87
C GLN A 44 -15.58 -0.89 -0.69
N LEU A 45 -14.29 -1.13 -0.97
CA LEU A 45 -13.26 -1.08 0.06
C LEU A 45 -13.14 0.32 0.65
N LEU A 46 -13.14 1.35 -0.21
CA LEU A 46 -13.05 2.76 0.20
C LEU A 46 -14.24 3.19 1.08
N ASP A 47 -15.46 2.78 0.71
CA ASP A 47 -16.70 3.07 1.44
C ASP A 47 -16.74 2.38 2.81
N ALA A 48 -16.14 1.19 2.92
CA ALA A 48 -16.12 0.41 4.15
C ALA A 48 -15.10 0.90 5.19
N ILE A 49 -14.20 1.82 4.85
CA ILE A 49 -13.17 2.30 5.79
C ILE A 49 -13.82 3.18 6.85
N PRO A 50 -13.71 2.83 8.14
CA PRO A 50 -14.20 3.70 9.20
C PRO A 50 -13.32 4.94 9.28
N ILE A 51 -13.90 6.11 8.96
CA ILE A 51 -13.20 7.39 8.92
C ILE A 51 -13.09 7.99 10.34
N PRO A 52 -11.89 8.39 10.81
CA PRO A 52 -11.71 9.10 12.08
C PRO A 52 -12.59 10.34 12.16
N ALA A 53 -13.21 10.68 13.29
CA ALA A 53 -14.11 11.84 13.37
C ALA A 53 -13.41 13.18 13.04
N GLY A 54 -12.15 13.34 13.46
CA GLY A 54 -11.35 14.54 13.23
C GLY A 54 -10.56 14.56 11.93
N THR A 55 -9.47 15.33 11.96
CA THR A 55 -8.40 15.27 10.94
C THR A 55 -7.54 14.03 11.16
N PHE A 56 -7.00 13.48 10.08
CA PHE A 56 -6.24 12.23 10.13
C PHE A 56 -5.18 12.16 9.02
N CYS A 57 -4.25 11.21 9.16
CA CYS A 57 -3.26 10.88 8.14
C CYS A 57 -3.47 9.48 7.58
N ILE A 58 -2.82 9.20 6.46
CA ILE A 58 -2.94 7.90 5.77
C ILE A 58 -1.54 7.42 5.39
N ILE A 59 -1.26 6.15 5.69
CA ILE A 59 -0.13 5.39 5.15
C ILE A 59 -0.73 4.26 4.31
N ALA A 60 -0.52 4.30 3.00
CA ALA A 60 -1.10 3.36 2.06
C ALA A 60 -0.03 2.56 1.34
N GLU A 61 0.02 1.25 1.60
CA GLU A 61 1.00 0.33 1.03
C GLU A 61 0.45 -0.35 -0.23
N SER A 62 1.25 -0.34 -1.31
CA SER A 62 1.05 -1.13 -2.52
C SER A 62 -0.40 -1.10 -3.02
N PHE A 63 -1.16 -2.20 -2.94
CA PHE A 63 -2.56 -2.30 -3.33
C PHE A 63 -3.43 -1.14 -2.84
N SER A 64 -3.18 -0.61 -1.64
CA SER A 64 -3.99 0.45 -1.04
C SER A 64 -3.65 1.87 -1.47
N GLY A 65 -2.63 2.11 -2.29
CA GLY A 65 -2.33 3.48 -2.73
C GLY A 65 -3.53 4.20 -3.38
N PRO A 66 -4.20 3.59 -4.38
CA PRO A 66 -5.43 4.16 -4.94
C PRO A 66 -6.54 4.40 -3.90
N ILE A 67 -6.64 3.55 -2.87
CA ILE A 67 -7.59 3.74 -1.77
C ILE A 67 -7.22 4.98 -0.94
N GLY A 68 -5.94 5.12 -0.56
CA GLY A 68 -5.46 6.29 0.18
C GLY A 68 -5.63 7.60 -0.61
N ILE A 69 -5.41 7.55 -1.93
CA ILE A 69 -5.67 8.67 -2.84
C ILE A 69 -7.16 9.01 -2.87
N GLY A 70 -8.03 8.01 -3.02
CA GLY A 70 -9.49 8.19 -2.98
C GLY A 70 -9.97 8.81 -1.66
N LEU A 71 -9.43 8.37 -0.52
CA LEU A 71 -9.76 8.96 0.79
C LEU A 71 -9.31 10.43 0.88
N ALA A 72 -8.11 10.74 0.41
CA ALA A 72 -7.61 12.12 0.38
C ALA A 72 -8.46 13.02 -0.53
N ALA A 73 -8.96 12.50 -1.65
CA ALA A 73 -9.85 13.22 -2.55
C ALA A 73 -11.27 13.41 -1.98
N ARG A 74 -11.80 12.43 -1.24
CA ARG A 74 -13.13 12.52 -0.58
C ARG A 74 -13.14 13.39 0.68
N HIS A 75 -11.98 13.57 1.31
CA HIS A 75 -11.84 14.29 2.57
C HIS A 75 -10.70 15.33 2.54
N PRO A 76 -10.73 16.29 1.59
CA PRO A 76 -9.62 17.20 1.34
C PRO A 76 -9.29 18.09 2.55
N ASP A 77 -10.29 18.48 3.35
CA ASP A 77 -10.08 19.33 4.53
C ASP A 77 -9.66 18.55 5.79
N ARG A 78 -9.70 17.22 5.74
CA ARG A 78 -9.47 16.36 6.91
C ARG A 78 -8.22 15.50 6.79
N VAL A 79 -7.81 15.13 5.58
CA VAL A 79 -6.57 14.38 5.36
C VAL A 79 -5.39 15.34 5.41
N ARG A 80 -4.60 15.23 6.48
CA ARG A 80 -3.48 16.13 6.78
C ARG A 80 -2.17 15.70 6.16
N GLY A 81 -2.06 14.43 5.77
CA GLY A 81 -0.88 13.88 5.14
C GLY A 81 -1.18 12.51 4.54
N LEU A 82 -0.65 12.27 3.34
CA LEU A 82 -0.75 11.01 2.61
C LEU A 82 0.66 10.46 2.37
N VAL A 83 0.94 9.27 2.89
CA VAL A 83 2.16 8.51 2.62
C VAL A 83 1.82 7.35 1.69
N LEU A 84 2.33 7.40 0.48
CA LEU A 84 2.23 6.34 -0.52
C LEU A 84 3.48 5.46 -0.45
N VAL A 85 3.32 4.15 -0.23
CA VAL A 85 4.44 3.23 -0.05
C VAL A 85 4.45 2.15 -1.12
N ALA A 86 5.50 2.10 -1.94
CA ALA A 86 5.70 1.10 -3.00
C ALA A 86 4.41 0.85 -3.81
N THR A 87 3.73 1.93 -4.19
CA THR A 87 2.40 1.89 -4.79
C THR A 87 2.36 2.64 -6.11
N PHE A 88 1.19 2.69 -6.73
CA PHE A 88 0.89 3.15 -8.07
C PHE A 88 -0.41 3.96 -8.08
N VAL A 89 -0.52 4.87 -9.03
CA VAL A 89 -1.73 5.67 -9.27
C VAL A 89 -2.61 5.11 -10.37
N GLU A 90 -2.03 4.29 -11.23
CA GLU A 90 -2.73 3.57 -12.29
C GLU A 90 -2.13 2.18 -12.40
N SER A 91 -2.79 1.30 -13.14
CA SER A 91 -2.31 -0.08 -13.28
C SER A 91 -0.82 -0.15 -13.69
N PRO A 92 0.04 -0.81 -12.88
CA PRO A 92 1.48 -0.88 -13.16
C PRO A 92 1.79 -1.73 -14.40
N SER A 93 0.88 -2.62 -14.79
CA SER A 93 1.00 -3.48 -15.97
C SER A 93 -0.22 -3.37 -16.85
N THR A 94 -0.05 -2.74 -18.03
CA THR A 94 -1.12 -2.66 -19.03
C THR A 94 -1.49 -4.04 -19.59
N LEU A 95 -0.59 -5.02 -19.51
CA LEU A 95 -0.84 -6.40 -19.96
C LEU A 95 -1.68 -7.20 -18.96
N ALA A 96 -1.62 -6.86 -17.67
CA ALA A 96 -2.37 -7.58 -16.63
C ALA A 96 -3.89 -7.50 -16.84
N ARG A 97 -4.39 -6.47 -17.54
CA ARG A 97 -5.82 -6.31 -17.87
C ARG A 97 -6.37 -7.43 -18.76
N TRP A 98 -5.49 -8.11 -19.49
CA TRP A 98 -5.87 -9.19 -20.41
C TRP A 98 -5.81 -10.57 -19.75
N VAL A 99 -5.32 -10.66 -18.50
CA VAL A 99 -5.27 -11.91 -17.76
C VAL A 99 -6.67 -12.20 -17.20
N PRO A 100 -7.34 -13.29 -17.62
CA PRO A 100 -8.67 -13.60 -17.12
C PRO A 100 -8.64 -13.89 -15.62
N THR A 101 -9.64 -13.40 -14.88
CA THR A 101 -9.69 -13.56 -13.41
C THR A 101 -9.65 -15.03 -12.98
N TRP A 102 -10.26 -15.95 -13.74
CA TRP A 102 -10.21 -17.38 -13.46
C TRP A 102 -8.78 -17.95 -13.49
N LEU A 103 -7.91 -17.43 -14.36
CA LEU A 103 -6.51 -17.86 -14.44
C LEU A 103 -5.75 -17.36 -13.21
N SER A 104 -5.96 -16.11 -12.80
CA SER A 104 -5.34 -15.59 -11.57
C SER A 104 -5.80 -16.35 -10.33
N ARG A 105 -7.08 -16.74 -10.26
CA ARG A 105 -7.63 -17.59 -9.20
C ARG A 105 -6.91 -18.93 -9.15
N LEU A 106 -6.75 -19.61 -10.29
CA LEU A 106 -6.03 -20.87 -10.38
C LEU A 106 -4.59 -20.74 -9.88
N LEU A 107 -3.89 -19.65 -10.23
CA LEU A 107 -2.53 -19.37 -9.76
C LEU A 107 -2.46 -19.21 -8.24
N PHE A 108 -3.43 -18.53 -7.63
CA PHE A 108 -3.50 -18.38 -6.17
C PHE A 108 -3.91 -19.67 -5.45
N GLU A 109 -4.75 -20.51 -6.07
CA GLU A 109 -5.09 -21.85 -5.57
C GLU A 109 -3.88 -22.79 -5.57
N LEU A 110 -3.03 -22.72 -6.62
CA LEU A 110 -1.83 -23.54 -6.77
C LEU A 110 -0.67 -23.14 -5.83
N ARG A 111 -0.89 -22.19 -4.91
CA ARG A 111 0.08 -21.64 -3.94
C ARG A 111 1.37 -21.14 -4.59
N MET A 112 1.59 -19.83 -4.50
CA MET A 112 2.79 -19.20 -5.05
C MET A 112 4.10 -19.84 -4.51
N PRO A 113 5.02 -20.25 -5.40
CA PRO A 113 6.28 -20.85 -5.00
C PRO A 113 7.16 -19.84 -4.27
N ASN A 114 8.01 -20.35 -3.37
CA ASN A 114 8.91 -19.53 -2.55
C ASN A 114 9.71 -18.54 -3.37
N PHE A 115 10.34 -19.02 -4.45
CA PHE A 115 11.22 -18.18 -5.25
C PHE A 115 10.46 -16.98 -5.82
N ALA A 116 9.20 -17.15 -6.25
CA ALA A 116 8.39 -16.08 -6.82
C ALA A 116 8.12 -14.97 -5.80
N LEU A 117 7.66 -15.34 -4.59
CA LEU A 117 7.45 -14.41 -3.47
C LEU A 117 8.74 -13.67 -3.11
N ARG A 118 9.87 -14.37 -3.05
CA ARG A 118 11.18 -13.74 -2.82
C ARG A 118 11.51 -12.74 -3.93
N THR A 119 11.51 -13.17 -5.18
CA THR A 119 11.94 -12.33 -6.30
C THR A 119 11.06 -11.10 -6.54
N ALA A 120 9.77 -11.21 -6.26
CA ALA A 120 8.79 -10.14 -6.50
C ALA A 120 8.66 -9.19 -5.30
N LEU A 121 8.61 -9.73 -4.07
CA LEU A 121 8.15 -8.97 -2.90
C LEU A 121 9.28 -8.69 -1.90
N LEU A 122 10.12 -9.68 -1.59
CA LEU A 122 11.08 -9.62 -0.49
C LEU A 122 12.57 -9.50 -0.91
N GLY A 123 12.88 -9.57 -2.21
CA GLY A 123 14.24 -9.59 -2.71
C GLY A 123 14.94 -10.96 -2.62
N LYS A 124 16.24 -10.99 -2.95
CA LYS A 124 17.01 -12.24 -3.13
C LYS A 124 17.28 -13.02 -1.83
N THR A 125 17.37 -12.34 -0.70
CA THR A 125 17.77 -12.93 0.60
C THR A 125 16.87 -12.44 1.73
N PRO A 126 15.58 -12.81 1.76
CA PRO A 126 14.74 -12.48 2.90
C PRO A 126 15.13 -13.27 4.13
N GLY A 127 14.89 -12.68 5.30
CA GLY A 127 14.84 -13.45 6.55
C GLY A 127 13.76 -14.53 6.45
N LEU A 128 14.01 -15.68 7.07
CA LEU A 128 13.05 -16.79 7.06
C LEU A 128 11.69 -16.35 7.63
N ASP A 129 11.70 -15.57 8.71
CA ASP A 129 10.49 -15.07 9.38
C ASP A 129 9.66 -14.15 8.49
N GLN A 130 10.30 -13.27 7.71
CA GLN A 130 9.60 -12.39 6.76
C GLN A 130 8.84 -13.19 5.70
N LEU A 131 9.43 -14.28 5.21
CA LEU A 131 8.80 -15.16 4.23
C LEU A 131 7.64 -15.97 4.84
N LEU A 132 7.79 -16.43 6.08
CA LEU A 132 6.75 -17.15 6.80
C LEU A 132 5.56 -16.24 7.10
N GLU A 133 5.80 -15.01 7.55
CA GLU A 133 4.74 -14.04 7.81
C GLU A 133 4.00 -13.61 6.53
N LEU A 134 4.74 -13.34 5.46
CA LEU A 134 4.13 -13.08 4.14
C LEU A 134 3.23 -14.24 3.70
N ARG A 135 3.69 -15.48 3.91
CA ARG A 135 2.89 -16.68 3.63
C ARG A 135 1.65 -16.79 4.49
N ALA A 136 1.78 -16.53 5.79
CA ALA A 136 0.65 -16.57 6.71
C ALA A 136 -0.40 -15.52 6.34
N ALA A 137 0.03 -14.29 6.01
CA ALA A 137 -0.85 -13.22 5.56
C ALA A 137 -1.59 -13.61 4.26
N LEU A 138 -0.88 -14.12 3.24
CA LEU A 138 -1.51 -14.54 1.98
C LEU A 138 -2.46 -15.73 2.15
N ARG A 139 -2.14 -16.70 3.02
CA ARG A 139 -3.00 -17.87 3.29
C ARG A 139 -4.27 -17.52 4.06
N ALA A 140 -4.29 -16.41 4.78
CA ALA A 140 -5.48 -15.95 5.48
C ALA A 140 -6.56 -15.42 4.54
N VAL A 141 -6.27 -15.28 3.24
CA VAL A 141 -7.15 -14.68 2.24
C VAL A 141 -7.58 -15.74 1.22
N LYS A 142 -8.86 -15.77 0.86
CA LYS A 142 -9.36 -16.68 -0.18
C LYS A 142 -8.68 -16.37 -1.53
N PRO A 143 -8.30 -17.40 -2.31
CA PRO A 143 -7.73 -17.19 -3.65
C PRO A 143 -8.61 -16.35 -4.59
N THR A 144 -9.93 -16.46 -4.47
CA THR A 144 -10.90 -15.66 -5.22
C THR A 144 -10.80 -14.17 -4.90
N VAL A 145 -10.52 -13.81 -3.65
CA VAL A 145 -10.33 -12.42 -3.22
C VAL A 145 -9.01 -11.87 -3.76
N LEU A 146 -7.92 -12.64 -3.67
CA LEU A 146 -6.63 -12.23 -4.24
C LEU A 146 -6.72 -12.04 -5.76
N ALA A 147 -7.42 -12.94 -6.46
CA ALA A 147 -7.70 -12.83 -7.88
C ALA A 147 -8.50 -11.57 -8.23
N ALA A 148 -9.56 -11.27 -7.47
CA ALA A 148 -10.37 -10.08 -7.67
C ALA A 148 -9.58 -8.79 -7.40
N ARG A 149 -8.75 -8.75 -6.35
CA ARG A 149 -7.84 -7.63 -6.06
C ARG A 149 -6.86 -7.41 -7.21
N LEU A 150 -6.27 -8.46 -7.75
CA LEU A 150 -5.38 -8.35 -8.91
C LEU A 150 -6.11 -7.81 -10.16
N ALA A 151 -7.34 -8.26 -10.41
CA ALA A 151 -8.18 -7.73 -11.49
C ALA A 151 -8.51 -6.24 -11.27
N ALA A 152 -8.82 -5.83 -10.02
CA ALA A 152 -9.05 -4.42 -9.68
C ALA A 152 -7.79 -3.56 -9.92
N VAL A 153 -6.60 -4.05 -9.56
CA VAL A 153 -5.32 -3.39 -9.88
C VAL A 153 -5.12 -3.21 -11.39
N ALA A 154 -5.62 -4.14 -12.21
CA ALA A 154 -5.50 -4.04 -13.66
C ALA A 154 -6.36 -2.92 -14.28
N ALA A 155 -7.44 -2.54 -13.59
CA ALA A 155 -8.43 -1.56 -14.07
C ALA A 155 -8.30 -0.18 -13.40
N VAL A 156 -7.48 -0.03 -12.36
CA VAL A 156 -7.44 1.19 -11.56
C VAL A 156 -6.76 2.36 -12.29
N ASP A 157 -7.37 3.54 -12.13
CA ASP A 157 -6.83 4.84 -12.52
C ASP A 157 -7.29 5.88 -11.48
N ALA A 158 -6.34 6.39 -10.70
CA ALA A 158 -6.52 7.40 -9.66
C ALA A 158 -5.72 8.68 -9.97
N LYS A 159 -5.34 8.91 -11.25
CA LYS A 159 -4.50 10.05 -11.63
C LYS A 159 -5.16 11.39 -11.30
N ASP A 160 -6.43 11.55 -11.66
CA ASP A 160 -7.17 12.80 -11.45
C ASP A 160 -7.38 13.07 -9.96
N GLN A 161 -7.70 12.02 -9.20
CA GLN A 161 -7.84 12.10 -7.74
C GLN A 161 -6.52 12.53 -7.07
N LEU A 162 -5.38 11.99 -7.52
CA LEU A 162 -4.07 12.42 -7.00
C LEU A 162 -3.75 13.86 -7.39
N ALA A 163 -3.98 14.23 -8.64
CA ALA A 163 -3.68 15.56 -9.16
C ALA A 163 -4.46 16.66 -8.44
N CYS A 164 -5.73 16.38 -8.08
CA CYS A 164 -6.59 17.32 -7.36
C CYS A 164 -6.40 17.28 -5.83
N SER A 165 -5.69 16.28 -5.29
CA SER A 165 -5.44 16.19 -3.85
C SER A 165 -4.52 17.32 -3.40
N THR A 166 -4.91 18.04 -2.35
CA THR A 166 -4.13 19.13 -1.73
C THR A 166 -3.34 18.67 -0.51
N ALA A 167 -3.57 17.44 -0.03
CA ALA A 167 -2.88 16.91 1.13
C ALA A 167 -1.36 16.85 0.87
N PRO A 168 -0.52 17.24 1.84
CA PRO A 168 0.91 16.97 1.81
C PRO A 168 1.17 15.50 1.47
N LEU A 169 2.05 15.27 0.50
CA LEU A 169 2.28 13.94 -0.08
C LEU A 169 3.72 13.50 0.11
N MET A 170 3.90 12.30 0.64
CA MET A 170 5.17 11.59 0.66
C MET A 170 5.05 10.30 -0.15
N TYR A 171 6.08 9.99 -0.95
CA TYR A 171 6.25 8.68 -1.56
C TYR A 171 7.49 7.98 -0.99
N LEU A 172 7.30 6.75 -0.50
CA LEU A 172 8.36 5.87 -0.02
C LEU A 172 8.49 4.65 -0.95
N GLY A 173 9.58 4.56 -1.69
CA GLY A 173 9.82 3.50 -2.67
C GLY A 173 10.96 2.56 -2.30
N GLY A 174 10.95 1.35 -2.87
CA GLY A 174 12.07 0.42 -2.83
C GLY A 174 12.93 0.52 -4.09
N ARG A 175 14.25 0.74 -3.94
CA ARG A 175 15.19 0.81 -5.07
C ARG A 175 15.21 -0.47 -5.91
N ARG A 176 14.92 -1.62 -5.29
CA ARG A 176 14.91 -2.96 -5.90
C ARG A 176 13.48 -3.46 -6.14
N ASP A 177 12.48 -2.58 -6.08
CA ASP A 177 11.10 -2.91 -6.40
C ASP A 177 10.96 -3.26 -7.89
N ARG A 178 10.51 -4.48 -8.15
CA ARG A 178 10.33 -5.06 -9.50
C ARG A 178 8.87 -5.11 -9.94
N LEU A 179 7.92 -4.73 -9.08
CA LEU A 179 6.49 -4.80 -9.37
C LEU A 179 5.97 -3.48 -9.92
N VAL A 180 6.26 -2.39 -9.22
CA VAL A 180 5.79 -1.05 -9.60
C VAL A 180 6.97 -0.15 -9.95
N GLY A 181 8.06 -0.30 -9.20
CA GLY A 181 9.37 0.28 -9.46
C GLY A 181 9.37 1.79 -9.67
N GLN A 182 10.39 2.26 -10.40
CA GLN A 182 10.59 3.68 -10.68
C GLN A 182 9.51 4.30 -11.58
N LYS A 183 8.81 3.47 -12.36
CA LYS A 183 7.75 3.93 -13.27
C LYS A 183 6.60 4.55 -12.46
N ALA A 184 6.13 3.86 -11.43
CA ALA A 184 5.05 4.36 -10.58
C ALA A 184 5.43 5.66 -9.86
N LEU A 185 6.66 5.73 -9.30
CA LEU A 185 7.18 6.96 -8.70
C LEU A 185 7.24 8.12 -9.71
N SER A 186 7.70 7.87 -10.94
CA SER A 186 7.77 8.90 -11.98
C SER A 186 6.39 9.45 -12.35
N GLN A 187 5.37 8.59 -12.32
CA GLN A 187 3.98 9.02 -12.54
C GLN A 187 3.45 9.88 -11.40
N VAL A 188 3.70 9.49 -10.13
CA VAL A 188 3.36 10.30 -8.96
C VAL A 188 4.03 11.66 -9.05
N LYS A 189 5.35 11.73 -9.31
CA LYS A 189 6.09 13.00 -9.45
C LYS A 189 5.56 13.90 -10.56
N ARG A 190 5.08 13.32 -11.67
CA ARG A 190 4.49 14.10 -12.77
C ARG A 190 3.17 14.75 -12.36
N LEU A 191 2.35 14.06 -11.57
CA LEU A 191 1.03 14.55 -11.14
C LEU A 191 1.12 15.48 -9.93
N ARG A 192 2.06 15.20 -9.02
CA ARG A 192 2.32 15.99 -7.81
C ARG A 192 3.82 16.29 -7.69
N PRO A 193 4.32 17.33 -8.39
CA PRO A 193 5.74 17.69 -8.35
C PRO A 193 6.25 18.09 -6.95
N ASP A 194 5.35 18.47 -6.07
CA ASP A 194 5.58 18.81 -4.66
C ASP A 194 5.73 17.58 -3.74
N VAL A 195 5.63 16.36 -4.28
CA VAL A 195 5.79 15.12 -3.51
C VAL A 195 7.18 15.01 -2.87
N THR A 196 7.21 14.75 -1.57
CA THR A 196 8.44 14.39 -0.86
C THR A 196 8.79 12.93 -1.14
N THR A 197 9.98 12.64 -1.67
CA THR A 197 10.31 11.27 -2.12
C THR A 197 11.52 10.69 -1.42
N HIS A 198 11.35 9.50 -0.86
CA HIS A 198 12.42 8.70 -0.31
C HIS A 198 12.46 7.33 -0.98
N VAL A 199 13.65 6.88 -1.38
CA VAL A 199 13.86 5.57 -2.00
C VAL A 199 14.89 4.80 -1.20
N LEU A 200 14.43 3.75 -0.52
CA LEU A 200 15.27 2.93 0.35
C LEU A 200 15.90 1.77 -0.42
N ASP A 201 17.02 1.24 0.07
CA ASP A 201 17.59 0.00 -0.46
C ASP A 201 16.75 -1.23 -0.02
N ALA A 202 15.56 -1.35 -0.59
CA ALA A 202 14.55 -2.34 -0.27
C ALA A 202 13.92 -2.92 -1.56
N PRO A 203 13.36 -4.13 -1.49
CA PRO A 203 12.45 -4.66 -2.51
C PRO A 203 11.07 -3.96 -2.40
N HIS A 204 10.02 -4.57 -2.96
CA HIS A 204 8.66 -4.01 -2.92
C HIS A 204 8.09 -3.87 -1.49
N LEU A 205 8.35 -4.84 -0.61
CA LEU A 205 7.91 -4.81 0.79
C LEU A 205 8.83 -3.93 1.66
N VAL A 206 8.78 -2.62 1.38
CA VAL A 206 9.68 -1.61 1.97
C VAL A 206 9.53 -1.54 3.49
N LEU A 207 8.30 -1.52 3.99
CA LEU A 207 8.00 -1.37 5.43
C LEU A 207 8.48 -2.58 6.23
N GLN A 208 8.48 -3.76 5.62
CA GLN A 208 8.88 -5.02 6.26
C GLN A 208 10.40 -5.21 6.17
N CYS A 209 11.04 -4.71 5.12
CA CYS A 209 12.47 -4.87 4.90
C CYS A 209 13.33 -3.77 5.52
N ARG A 210 12.80 -2.54 5.65
CA ARG A 210 13.46 -1.38 6.25
C ARG A 210 12.57 -0.67 7.28
N PRO A 211 12.02 -1.38 8.27
CA PRO A 211 11.02 -0.83 9.19
C PRO A 211 11.51 0.36 10.02
N VAL A 212 12.75 0.32 10.50
CA VAL A 212 13.35 1.39 11.30
C VAL A 212 13.46 2.69 10.50
N GLU A 213 14.05 2.60 9.31
CA GLU A 213 14.28 3.76 8.44
C GLU A 213 12.96 4.31 7.88
N ALA A 214 12.05 3.42 7.45
CA ALA A 214 10.72 3.80 7.00
C ALA A 214 9.93 4.50 8.11
N GLY A 215 9.89 3.93 9.32
CA GLY A 215 9.19 4.49 10.48
C GLY A 215 9.69 5.89 10.84
N ARG A 216 11.02 6.08 10.87
CA ARG A 216 11.65 7.39 11.10
C ARG A 216 11.18 8.42 10.07
N LEU A 217 11.30 8.11 8.78
CA LEU A 217 10.92 9.03 7.69
C LEU A 217 9.43 9.38 7.71
N ILE A 218 8.58 8.39 8.00
CA ILE A 218 7.13 8.60 8.14
C ILE A 218 6.83 9.54 9.31
N CYS A 219 7.50 9.36 10.45
CA CYS A 219 7.30 10.22 11.61
C CYS A 219 7.79 11.64 11.34
N GLU A 220 8.96 11.81 10.75
CA GLU A 220 9.51 13.12 10.36
C GLU A 220 8.57 13.86 9.41
N PHE A 221 7.89 13.14 8.52
CA PHE A 221 6.92 13.72 7.59
C PHE A 221 5.57 14.05 8.25
N LEU A 222 5.00 13.13 9.03
CA LEU A 222 3.61 13.26 9.52
C LEU A 222 3.48 14.06 10.82
N LEU A 223 4.46 14.00 11.74
CA LEU A 223 4.36 14.67 13.04
C LEU A 223 4.21 16.20 12.93
N PRO A 224 4.94 16.90 12.05
CA PRO A 224 4.76 18.34 11.87
C PRO A 224 3.39 18.74 11.30
N LEU A 225 2.64 17.79 10.72
CA LEU A 225 1.33 18.04 10.10
C LEU A 225 0.18 17.92 11.09
N ALA A 226 0.44 17.39 12.30
CA ALA A 226 -0.53 17.30 13.37
C ALA A 226 -0.99 18.71 13.79
N PRO A 227 -2.28 18.89 14.13
CA PRO A 227 -2.71 20.12 14.77
C PRO A 227 -1.96 20.31 16.10
N PRO A 228 -1.70 21.56 16.51
CA PRO A 228 -1.13 21.88 17.82
C PRO A 228 -2.01 21.36 18.97
#